data_AF-G2QWU4-F1
#
_entry.id   AF-G2QWU4-F1
#
_cell.length_a   1.000
_cell.length_b   1.000
_cell.length_c   1.000
_cell.angle_alpha   90.00
_cell.angle_beta   90.00
_cell.angle_gamma   90.00
#
_symmetry.space_group_name_H-M   'P 1'
#
loop_
_entity.id
_entity.type
_entity.pdbx_description
1 polymer ?
#
loop_
_entity_poly.entity_id
_entity_poly.type
_entity_poly.pdbx_seq_one_letter_code
_entity_poly.pdbx_strand_id
1 'polypeptide(L)'
;MPLETGGPGDGSAGAGVRFYRGPLPLRAPHGLDAWLAWKRKWERAKVFRALWVVNGWQFGRSYPVIEPEDTFPVPAGVLDLGRRQRGRLGGLGARVDVEFVGWYAVASSFDVGFDGGYLWPVWNATTREHV
;
A
#
# COMPACT_ATOMS: atom_id res chain seq x y z
N MET A 1 -4.93 -5.03 -18.39
CA MET A 1 -5.22 -3.64 -17.96
C MET A 1 -3.93 -2.84 -18.06
N PRO A 2 -3.83 -1.81 -18.90
CA PRO A 2 -2.63 -0.97 -18.99
C PRO A 2 -2.45 -0.15 -17.71
N LEU A 3 -1.20 0.19 -17.40
CA LEU A 3 -0.83 0.96 -16.22
C LEU A 3 -0.70 2.41 -16.65
N GLU A 4 -1.48 3.29 -16.04
CA GLU A 4 -1.41 4.72 -16.33
C GLU A 4 -0.05 5.28 -15.86
N THR A 5 0.49 6.25 -16.61
CA THR A 5 1.71 6.97 -16.23
C THR A 5 1.29 8.15 -15.36
N GLY A 6 1.52 8.07 -14.04
CA GLY A 6 1.06 9.07 -13.06
C GLY A 6 0.90 8.47 -11.66
N GLY A 7 0.85 9.32 -10.64
CA GLY A 7 0.61 8.94 -9.26
C GLY A 7 -0.86 9.09 -8.84
N PRO A 8 -1.28 8.44 -7.74
CA PRO A 8 -2.62 8.63 -7.19
C PRO A 8 -2.89 10.10 -6.82
N GLY A 9 -1.87 10.91 -6.55
CA GLY A 9 -1.98 12.36 -6.31
C GLY A 9 -2.35 13.19 -7.55
N ASP A 10 -2.27 12.65 -8.77
CA ASP A 10 -2.62 13.41 -9.99
C ASP A 10 -4.14 13.43 -10.21
N GLY A 11 -4.84 12.37 -9.78
CA GLY A 11 -6.29 12.27 -9.88
C GLY A 11 -6.83 11.94 -11.26
N SER A 12 -8.15 12.04 -11.42
CA SER A 12 -8.85 11.85 -12.69
C SER A 12 -9.79 13.01 -12.97
N ALA A 13 -9.87 13.44 -14.23
CA ALA A 13 -10.75 14.53 -14.67
C ALA A 13 -12.24 14.11 -14.82
N GLY A 14 -12.62 12.91 -14.37
CA GLY A 14 -13.98 12.38 -14.51
C GLY A 14 -14.21 11.11 -13.69
N ALA A 15 -15.47 10.65 -13.70
CA ALA A 15 -15.89 9.42 -13.05
C ALA A 15 -15.24 8.20 -13.70
N GLY A 16 -14.75 7.27 -12.89
CA GLY A 16 -14.11 6.06 -13.37
C GLY A 16 -13.30 5.34 -12.30
N VAL A 17 -12.72 4.21 -12.68
CA VAL A 17 -11.81 3.42 -11.84
C VAL A 17 -10.43 3.45 -12.47
N ARG A 18 -9.41 3.80 -11.69
CA ARG A 18 -8.00 3.81 -12.10
C ARG A 18 -7.19 2.96 -11.14
N PHE A 19 -6.18 2.27 -11.66
CA PHE A 19 -5.24 1.49 -10.85
C PHE A 19 -3.84 2.09 -10.96
N TYR A 20 -3.29 2.53 -9.84
CA TYR A 20 -1.90 2.99 -9.75
C TYR A 20 -1.03 1.87 -9.22
N ARG A 21 0.23 1.81 -9.66
CA ARG A 21 1.27 0.98 -9.03
C ARG A 21 2.65 1.62 -9.12
N GLY A 22 3.40 1.53 -8.02
CA GLY A 22 4.79 1.98 -8.00
C GLY A 22 5.60 1.24 -6.94
N PRO A 23 6.94 1.16 -7.13
CA PRO A 23 7.87 0.67 -6.12
C PRO A 23 7.95 1.64 -4.94
N LEU A 24 8.12 1.12 -3.73
CA LEU A 24 8.29 1.90 -2.50
C LEU A 24 9.57 1.47 -1.78
N PRO A 25 10.74 2.09 -2.05
CA PRO A 25 11.99 1.66 -1.42
C PRO A 25 11.96 1.91 0.10
N LEU A 26 12.02 0.84 0.89
CA LEU A 26 12.10 0.89 2.35
C LEU A 26 13.30 0.07 2.83
N ARG A 27 13.87 0.50 3.96
CA ARG A 27 14.90 -0.25 4.69
C ARG A 27 14.79 0.11 6.17
N ALA A 28 14.46 -0.87 7.02
CA ALA A 28 14.49 -0.66 8.45
C ALA A 28 15.93 -0.81 8.98
N PRO A 29 16.31 -0.05 10.02
CA PRO A 29 17.53 -0.33 10.78
C PRO A 29 17.50 -1.73 11.39
N HIS A 30 18.65 -2.39 11.45
CA HIS A 30 18.75 -3.69 12.12
C HIS A 30 18.49 -3.56 13.63
N GLY A 31 17.85 -4.56 14.23
CA GLY A 31 17.52 -4.58 15.66
C GLY A 31 16.30 -3.72 16.03
N LEU A 32 15.57 -3.21 15.04
CA LEU A 32 14.34 -2.44 15.24
C LEU A 32 13.16 -3.18 14.60
N ASP A 33 12.16 -3.54 15.40
CA ASP A 33 10.86 -3.95 14.91
C ASP A 33 10.01 -2.69 14.66
N ALA A 34 9.77 -2.42 13.39
CA ALA A 34 9.10 -1.22 12.91
C ALA A 34 7.78 -1.58 12.20
N TRP A 35 6.70 -0.94 12.64
CA TRP A 35 5.40 -1.03 12.03
C TRP A 35 5.18 0.25 11.24
N LEU A 36 4.86 0.11 9.97
CA LEU A 36 4.61 1.24 9.09
C LEU A 36 3.14 1.28 8.76
N ALA A 37 2.59 2.48 8.62
CA ALA A 37 1.19 2.66 8.29
C ALA A 37 1.03 3.60 7.10
N TRP A 38 -0.01 3.36 6.33
CA TRP A 38 -0.49 4.31 5.34
C TRP A 38 -1.36 5.33 6.04
N LYS A 39 -0.98 6.60 5.97
CA LYS A 39 -1.81 7.71 6.41
C LYS A 39 -2.40 8.44 5.21
N ARG A 40 -3.70 8.67 5.26
CA ARG A 40 -4.47 9.34 4.21
C ARG A 40 -4.40 10.86 4.41
N LYS A 41 -4.14 11.61 3.33
CA LYS A 41 -4.19 13.08 3.31
C LYS A 41 -5.20 13.54 2.26
N TRP A 42 -6.38 13.98 2.69
CA TRP A 42 -7.50 14.31 1.81
C TRP A 42 -8.63 14.99 2.58
N GLU A 43 -9.45 15.73 1.87
CA GLU A 43 -10.63 16.39 2.43
C GLU A 43 -11.82 15.43 2.50
N ARG A 44 -12.52 15.43 3.65
CA ARG A 44 -13.72 14.59 3.90
C ARG A 44 -14.84 14.77 2.86
N ALA A 45 -14.86 15.88 2.12
CA ALA A 45 -15.90 16.23 1.17
C ALA A 45 -15.81 15.51 -0.20
N LYS A 46 -14.75 14.74 -0.47
CA LYS A 46 -14.60 14.06 -1.77
C LYS A 46 -15.45 12.79 -1.80
N VAL A 47 -16.10 12.49 -2.93
CA VAL A 47 -16.85 11.23 -3.11
C VAL A 47 -16.03 10.27 -3.96
N PHE A 48 -15.26 9.40 -3.31
CA PHE A 48 -14.58 8.29 -3.99
C PHE A 48 -14.44 7.07 -3.09
N ARG A 49 -14.08 5.93 -3.68
CA ARG A 49 -13.65 4.75 -2.94
C ARG A 49 -12.23 4.41 -3.33
N ALA A 50 -11.41 4.08 -2.33
CA ALA A 50 -10.08 3.56 -2.58
C ALA A 50 -9.81 2.22 -1.89
N LEU A 51 -9.01 1.40 -2.55
CA LEU A 51 -8.49 0.15 -2.04
C LEU A 51 -6.97 0.23 -2.01
N TRP A 52 -6.39 -0.15 -0.88
CA TRP A 52 -4.96 -0.16 -0.63
C TRP A 52 -4.45 -1.59 -0.71
N VAL A 53 -3.58 -1.85 -1.68
CA VAL A 53 -2.96 -3.16 -1.87
C VAL A 53 -1.46 -3.04 -1.71
N VAL A 54 -0.87 -3.87 -0.85
CA VAL A 54 0.57 -3.97 -0.60
C VAL A 54 1.00 -5.41 -0.88
N ASN A 55 1.92 -5.59 -1.83
CA ASN A 55 2.44 -6.92 -2.21
C ASN A 55 1.36 -7.97 -2.47
N GLY A 56 0.22 -7.53 -3.03
CA GLY A 56 -0.92 -8.39 -3.37
C GLY A 56 -1.95 -8.58 -2.26
N TRP A 57 -1.69 -8.08 -1.05
CA TRP A 57 -2.63 -8.10 0.07
C TRP A 57 -3.44 -6.80 0.15
N GLN A 58 -4.76 -6.89 0.27
CA GLN A 58 -5.61 -5.72 0.49
C GLN A 58 -5.61 -5.36 1.98
N PHE A 59 -5.01 -4.22 2.33
CA PHE A 59 -4.83 -3.76 3.72
C PHE A 59 -5.80 -2.66 4.14
N GLY A 60 -6.48 -2.04 3.19
CA GLY A 60 -7.41 -0.98 3.52
C GLY A 60 -8.44 -0.73 2.44
N ARG A 61 -9.61 -0.30 2.90
CA ARG A 61 -10.63 0.33 2.08
C ARG A 61 -10.84 1.73 2.63
N SER A 62 -11.22 2.63 1.74
CA SER A 62 -11.30 4.04 2.02
C SER A 62 -12.59 4.59 1.46
N TYR A 63 -13.49 5.00 2.33
CA TYR A 63 -14.72 5.69 1.95
C TYR A 63 -14.91 6.99 2.76
N PRO A 64 -14.53 8.17 2.22
CA PRO A 64 -14.40 9.44 2.97
C PRO A 64 -15.66 9.89 3.66
N VAL A 65 -16.78 9.64 2.98
CA VAL A 65 -18.09 10.14 3.38
C VAL A 65 -18.57 9.42 4.64
N ILE A 66 -18.06 8.22 4.92
CA ILE A 66 -18.53 7.36 6.01
C ILE A 66 -17.42 7.04 7.02
N GLU A 67 -16.23 6.69 6.55
CA GLU A 67 -15.16 6.12 7.36
C GLU A 67 -14.22 7.21 7.88
N PRO A 68 -14.10 7.41 9.20
CA PRO A 68 -13.18 8.38 9.77
C PRO A 68 -11.73 7.87 9.81
N GLU A 69 -11.53 6.55 9.66
CA GLU A 69 -10.22 5.89 9.71
C GLU A 69 -9.30 6.50 8.67
N ASP A 70 -8.12 6.98 9.06
CA ASP A 70 -7.16 7.57 8.14
C ASP A 70 -5.82 6.83 8.12
N THR A 71 -5.64 5.84 9.01
CA THR A 71 -4.35 5.20 9.22
C THR A 71 -4.47 3.66 9.16
N PHE A 72 -3.76 3.06 8.21
CA PHE A 72 -3.81 1.62 7.96
C PHE A 72 -2.44 0.99 8.22
N PRO A 73 -2.23 0.31 9.36
CA PRO A 73 -0.96 -0.33 9.67
C PRO A 73 -0.73 -1.54 8.77
N VAL A 74 0.52 -1.71 8.33
CA VAL A 74 0.98 -2.83 7.51
C VAL A 74 2.20 -3.44 8.19
N PRO A 75 2.14 -4.72 8.62
CA PRO A 75 3.20 -5.35 9.39
C PRO A 75 4.41 -5.74 8.53
N ALA A 76 5.52 -6.03 9.21
CA ALA A 76 6.68 -6.69 8.62
C ALA A 76 6.31 -8.04 7.98
N GLY A 77 7.04 -8.45 6.94
CA GLY A 77 6.75 -9.67 6.16
C GLY A 77 5.79 -9.42 4.99
N VAL A 78 4.72 -8.65 5.21
CA VAL A 78 3.95 -8.06 4.09
C VAL A 78 4.76 -6.97 3.45
N LEU A 79 5.37 -6.11 4.26
CA LEU A 79 6.42 -5.21 3.83
C LEU A 79 7.76 -5.93 3.87
N ASP A 80 8.54 -5.76 2.82
CA ASP A 80 9.97 -6.04 2.83
C ASP A 80 10.68 -4.89 3.56
N LEU A 81 11.24 -5.18 4.73
CA LEU A 81 12.01 -4.23 5.53
C LEU A 81 13.52 -4.48 5.44
N GLY A 82 13.95 -5.57 4.78
CA GLY A 82 15.34 -6.01 4.70
C GLY A 82 16.05 -5.71 3.37
N ARG A 83 15.32 -5.59 2.25
CA ARG A 83 15.86 -5.28 0.91
C ARG A 83 15.07 -4.19 0.19
N ARG A 84 15.60 -3.73 -0.96
CA ARG A 84 14.88 -2.82 -1.89
C ARG A 84 13.54 -3.44 -2.26
N GLN A 85 12.49 -3.03 -1.57
CA GLN A 85 11.10 -3.28 -1.87
C GLN A 85 10.80 -3.26 -3.37
N ARG A 86 10.17 -4.34 -3.84
CA ARG A 86 9.33 -4.34 -5.05
C ARG A 86 7.87 -4.19 -4.65
N GLY A 87 7.59 -3.25 -3.75
CA GLY A 87 6.23 -2.85 -3.41
C GLY A 87 5.43 -2.62 -4.68
N ARG A 88 4.28 -3.27 -4.82
CA ARG A 88 3.27 -2.84 -5.80
C ARG A 88 2.21 -2.11 -5.00
N LEU A 89 2.27 -0.78 -5.00
CA LEU A 89 1.24 0.05 -4.39
C LEU A 89 -0.01 0.07 -5.29
N GLY A 90 -0.97 -0.82 -5.08
CA GLY A 90 -2.24 -0.76 -5.80
C GLY A 90 -3.18 0.27 -5.17
N GLY A 91 -3.52 1.34 -5.90
CA GLY A 91 -4.57 2.28 -5.50
C GLY A 91 -5.69 2.28 -6.52
N LEU A 92 -6.91 1.92 -6.12
CA LEU A 92 -8.11 2.10 -6.95
C LEU A 92 -8.76 3.45 -6.64
N GLY A 93 -9.03 4.32 -7.63
CA GLY A 93 -9.92 5.49 -7.44
C GLY A 93 -9.36 6.89 -7.74
N ALA A 94 -10.11 7.91 -7.33
CA ALA A 94 -9.84 9.34 -7.58
C ALA A 94 -8.63 9.86 -6.78
N ARG A 95 -8.22 11.12 -7.01
CA ARG A 95 -7.01 11.73 -6.42
C ARG A 95 -6.84 11.41 -4.93
N VAL A 96 -5.79 10.66 -4.57
CA VAL A 96 -5.42 10.38 -3.18
C VAL A 96 -3.98 10.79 -2.92
N ASP A 97 -3.80 11.76 -2.03
CA ASP A 97 -2.48 12.02 -1.46
C ASP A 97 -2.26 11.05 -0.30
N VAL A 98 -1.12 10.37 -0.32
CA VAL A 98 -0.82 9.27 0.60
C VAL A 98 0.55 9.47 1.19
N GLU A 99 0.67 9.18 2.48
CA GLU A 99 1.91 9.24 3.22
C GLU A 99 2.18 7.90 3.89
N PHE A 100 3.44 7.48 3.87
CA PHE A 100 3.92 6.34 4.63
C PHE A 100 4.51 6.87 5.94
N VAL A 101 3.92 6.48 7.06
CA VAL A 101 4.33 6.95 8.39
C VAL A 101 4.89 5.79 9.22
N GLY A 102 5.91 6.09 10.02
CA GLY A 102 6.30 5.20 11.11
C GLY A 102 5.19 5.19 12.15
N TRP A 103 4.55 4.05 12.34
CA TRP A 103 3.47 3.88 13.32
C TRP A 103 4.05 3.53 14.69
N TYR A 104 4.97 2.57 14.72
CA TYR A 104 5.68 2.17 15.94
C TYR A 104 7.06 1.62 15.61
N ALA A 105 8.00 1.73 16.56
CA ALA A 105 9.37 1.27 16.42
C ALA A 105 9.92 0.85 17.78
N VAL A 106 10.30 -0.41 17.94
CA VAL A 106 10.90 -0.94 19.18
C VAL A 106 12.18 -1.69 18.92
N ALA A 107 13.12 -1.57 19.86
CA ALA A 107 14.28 -2.45 19.89
C ALA A 107 13.80 -3.89 20.07
N SER A 108 14.21 -4.76 19.17
CA SER A 108 13.80 -6.15 19.15
C SER A 108 14.94 -7.04 18.66
N SER A 109 15.06 -8.23 19.23
CA SER A 109 15.94 -9.28 18.71
C SER A 109 15.32 -10.06 17.55
N PHE A 110 14.05 -9.77 17.21
CA PHE A 110 13.38 -10.35 16.06
C PHE A 110 13.91 -9.72 14.77
N ASP A 111 14.35 -10.55 13.82
CA ASP A 111 14.78 -10.08 12.51
C ASP A 111 13.54 -9.78 11.64
N VAL A 112 13.08 -8.53 11.65
CA VAL A 112 12.01 -8.05 10.76
C VAL A 112 12.45 -7.87 9.31
N GLY A 113 13.76 -7.97 9.03
CA GLY A 113 14.35 -7.87 7.69
C GLY A 113 14.40 -9.20 6.94
N PHE A 114 13.77 -10.25 7.48
CA PHE A 114 13.70 -11.56 6.82
C PHE A 114 13.06 -11.49 5.42
N ASP A 115 13.43 -12.42 4.54
CA ASP A 115 12.83 -12.50 3.21
C ASP A 115 11.40 -13.07 3.30
N GLY A 116 10.42 -12.16 3.29
CA GLY A 116 8.99 -12.48 3.29
C GLY A 116 8.40 -12.76 1.90
N GLY A 117 9.21 -12.82 0.84
CA GLY A 117 8.71 -12.92 -0.54
C GLY A 117 7.79 -14.11 -0.79
N TYR A 118 7.94 -15.20 -0.04
CA TYR A 118 7.08 -16.38 -0.10
C TYR A 118 5.65 -16.14 0.41
N LEU A 119 5.41 -15.07 1.17
CA LEU A 119 4.09 -14.67 1.66
C LEU A 119 3.31 -13.86 0.63
N TRP A 120 3.93 -13.45 -0.47
CA TRP A 120 3.33 -12.52 -1.42
C TRP A 120 2.67 -13.32 -2.55
N PRO A 121 1.35 -13.18 -2.76
CA PRO A 121 0.71 -13.82 -3.88
C PRO A 121 1.30 -13.31 -5.19
N VAL A 122 1.88 -14.23 -5.97
CA VAL A 122 2.46 -13.95 -7.28
C VAL A 122 1.40 -14.15 -8.34
N TRP A 123 1.19 -13.14 -9.18
CA TRP A 123 0.40 -13.30 -10.39
C TRP A 123 1.16 -14.19 -11.39
N ASN A 124 0.69 -15.42 -11.57
CA ASN A 124 1.20 -16.36 -12.56
C ASN A 124 0.15 -16.58 -13.67
N ALA A 125 0.52 -17.29 -14.74
CA ALA A 125 -0.37 -17.52 -15.88
C ALA A 125 -1.69 -18.22 -15.49
N THR A 126 -1.65 -19.10 -14.48
CA THR A 126 -2.81 -19.85 -13.98
C THR A 126 -3.80 -18.96 -13.21
N THR A 127 -3.35 -17.86 -12.61
CA THR A 127 -4.24 -16.90 -11.91
C THR A 127 -5.04 -16.00 -12.87
N ARG A 128 -4.78 -16.05 -14.18
CA ARG A 128 -5.47 -15.21 -15.19
C ARG A 128 -6.83 -15.75 -15.64
N GLU A 129 -7.12 -17.03 -15.41
CA GLU A 129 -8.28 -17.68 -16.05
C GLU A 129 -9.62 -17.45 -15.31
N HIS A 130 -9.62 -16.79 -14.16
CA HIS A 130 -10.82 -16.65 -13.30
C HIS A 130 -11.21 -15.19 -12.99
N VAL A 131 -10.81 -14.22 -13.82
CA VAL A 131 -11.15 -12.79 -13.64
C VAL A 131 -11.74 -12.19 -14.90
#